data_AF-A0A920W5E6-F1
#
_entry.id   AF-A0A920W5E6-F1
#
_cell.length_a   1.000
_cell.length_b   1.000
_cell.length_c   1.000
_cell.angle_alpha   90.00
_cell.angle_beta   90.00
_cell.angle_gamma   90.00
#
_symmetry.space_group_name_H-M   'P 1'
#
loop_
_entity.id
_entity.type
_entity.pdbx_description
1 polymer ?
#
loop_
_entity_poly.entity_id
_entity_poly.type
_entity_poly.pdbx_seq_one_letter_code
_entity_poly.pdbx_strand_id
1 'polypeptide(L)'
;MFLNPLRIGNYIYGTDGTFGPSFVTGVDIHTGETLWQERGFARGSMLYADGKVILMDEDGDLALTRMTPDGMTVLGRKYYFSVNFLVCPNTGWYYAVRPRP
;
A
#
# COMPACT_ATOMS: atom_id res chain seq x y z
N MET A 1 9.54 -5.23 2.61
CA MET A 1 10.12 -4.59 1.42
C MET A 1 9.10 -3.62 0.84
N PHE A 2 9.19 -2.31 1.15
CA PHE A 2 8.31 -1.31 0.53
C PHE A 2 8.34 -1.43 -0.99
N LEU A 3 7.17 -1.62 -1.64
CA LEU A 3 7.09 -1.69 -3.10
C LEU A 3 7.60 -0.37 -3.70
N ASN A 4 6.96 0.73 -3.31
CA ASN A 4 7.48 2.08 -3.53
C ASN A 4 7.11 2.99 -2.34
N PRO A 5 8.08 3.43 -1.52
CA PRO A 5 7.82 4.43 -0.50
C PRO A 5 7.60 5.80 -1.13
N LEU A 6 6.63 6.56 -0.62
CA LEU A 6 6.39 7.95 -0.99
C LEU A 6 7.00 8.87 0.06
N ARG A 7 7.79 9.85 -0.39
CA ARG A 7 8.23 10.96 0.46
C ARG A 7 7.33 12.17 0.23
N ILE A 8 6.76 12.71 1.30
CA ILE A 8 6.01 13.97 1.29
C ILE A 8 6.61 14.85 2.40
N GLY A 9 7.31 15.91 2.01
CA GLY A 9 8.06 16.74 2.94
C GLY A 9 9.16 15.96 3.68
N ASN A 10 9.05 15.89 5.00
CA ASN A 10 10.00 15.22 5.90
C ASN A 10 9.54 13.81 6.31
N TYR A 11 8.49 13.30 5.67
CA TYR A 11 7.87 12.03 6.06
C TYR A 11 7.91 11.04 4.91
N ILE A 12 8.10 9.78 5.25
CA ILE A 12 8.03 8.65 4.33
C ILE A 12 6.79 7.84 4.68
N TYR A 13 6.00 7.52 3.66
CA TYR A 13 4.82 6.67 3.77
C TYR A 13 4.97 5.45 2.86
N GLY A 14 4.56 4.28 3.34
CA GLY A 14 4.75 3.06 2.58
C GLY A 14 4.05 1.84 3.19
N THR A 15 3.88 0.77 2.42
CA THR A 15 3.52 -0.54 2.96
C THR A 15 4.75 -1.35 3.32
N ASP A 16 4.84 -1.89 4.53
CA ASP A 16 6.00 -2.64 5.03
C ASP A 16 6.43 -3.84 4.14
N GLY A 17 5.56 -4.31 3.25
CA GLY A 17 5.91 -5.17 2.12
C GLY A 17 6.39 -6.55 2.53
N THR A 18 5.89 -7.02 3.66
CA THR A 18 6.08 -8.37 4.20
C THR A 18 5.01 -9.30 3.61
N PHE A 19 5.30 -10.61 3.52
CA PHE A 19 4.28 -11.57 3.10
C PHE A 19 3.27 -11.76 4.24
N GLY A 20 2.03 -11.32 4.05
CA GLY A 20 0.97 -11.39 5.07
C GLY A 20 0.24 -10.06 5.24
N PRO A 21 -0.39 -9.83 6.41
CA PRO A 21 -1.04 -8.54 6.71
C PRO A 21 0.00 -7.42 6.63
N SER A 22 -0.18 -6.49 5.70
CA SER A 22 0.71 -5.34 5.55
C SER A 22 0.16 -4.14 6.33
N PHE A 23 1.07 -3.29 6.78
CA PHE A 23 0.71 -2.01 7.38
C PHE A 23 1.14 -0.88 6.46
N VAL A 24 0.24 0.08 6.24
CA VAL A 24 0.62 1.39 5.74
C VAL A 24 1.26 2.13 6.91
N THR A 25 2.53 2.47 6.79
CA THR A 25 3.35 3.03 7.86
C THR A 25 3.82 4.43 7.48
N GLY A 26 3.71 5.38 8.41
CA GLY A 26 4.35 6.69 8.33
C GLY A 26 5.61 6.73 9.18
N VAL A 27 6.70 7.29 8.65
CA VAL A 27 8.01 7.38 9.30
C VAL A 27 8.57 8.79 9.15
N ASP A 28 9.17 9.32 10.21
CA ASP A 28 9.95 10.57 10.14
C ASP A 28 11.34 10.29 9.53
N ILE A 29 11.72 11.03 8.49
CA ILE A 29 12.98 10.80 7.78
C ILE A 29 14.22 11.17 8.60
N HIS A 30 14.08 12.11 9.55
CA HIS A 30 15.18 12.62 10.35
C HIS A 30 15.46 11.71 11.54
N THR A 31 14.41 11.24 12.22
CA THR A 31 14.56 10.39 13.42
C THR A 31 14.52 8.91 13.09
N GLY A 32 13.90 8.51 11.98
CA GLY A 32 13.62 7.11 11.65
C GLY A 32 12.48 6.50 12.49
N GLU A 33 11.79 7.30 13.30
CA GLU A 33 10.71 6.83 14.16
C GLU A 33 9.43 6.59 13.37
N THR A 34 8.69 5.55 13.77
CA THR A 34 7.36 5.28 13.24
C THR A 34 6.36 6.24 13.85
N LEU A 35 5.67 7.01 13.02
CA LEU A 35 4.63 7.96 13.42
C LEU A 35 3.32 7.22 13.73
N TRP A 36 2.92 6.34 12.80
CA TRP A 36 1.68 5.56 12.88
C TRP A 36 1.74 4.37 11.93
N GLN A 37 0.86 3.40 12.20
CA GLN A 37 0.64 2.23 11.35
C GLN A 37 -0.85 1.99 11.20
N GLU A 38 -1.30 1.89 9.95
CA GLU A 38 -2.70 1.67 9.58
C GLU A 38 -2.85 0.27 8.96
N ARG A 39 -3.90 -0.46 9.36
CA ARG A 39 -4.25 -1.78 8.80
C ARG A 39 -5.31 -1.63 7.71
N GLY A 40 -5.57 -2.72 6.99
CA GLY A 40 -6.70 -2.81 6.06
C GLY A 40 -6.35 -2.54 4.59
N PHE A 41 -5.05 -2.45 4.29
CA PHE A 41 -4.50 -2.53 2.95
C PHE A 41 -3.47 -3.66 2.91
N ALA A 42 -3.49 -4.42 1.82
CA ALA A 42 -2.40 -5.33 1.52
C ALA A 42 -1.17 -4.54 1.05
N ARG A 43 -0.13 -5.24 0.58
CA ARG A 43 1.03 -4.56 -0.01
C ARG A 43 0.57 -3.78 -1.24
N GLY A 44 1.00 -2.54 -1.36
CA GLY A 44 0.47 -1.67 -2.40
C GLY A 44 1.48 -0.70 -2.97
N SER A 45 1.14 -0.23 -4.16
CA SER A 45 1.86 0.85 -4.81
C SER A 45 1.12 2.17 -4.63
N MET A 46 1.89 3.26 -4.60
CA MET A 46 1.33 4.59 -4.28
C MET A 46 1.77 5.67 -5.27
N LEU A 47 0.89 6.63 -5.51
CA LEU A 47 1.15 7.82 -6.32
C LEU A 47 0.65 9.08 -5.59
N TYR A 48 1.51 10.08 -5.46
CA TYR A 48 1.14 11.36 -4.86
C TYR A 48 0.75 12.39 -5.94
N ALA A 49 -0.42 13.00 -5.80
CA ALA A 49 -0.90 14.06 -6.67
C ALA A 49 -1.86 14.98 -5.91
N ASP A 50 -1.69 16.30 -6.05
CA ASP A 50 -2.63 17.32 -5.53
C ASP A 50 -2.98 17.13 -4.02
N GLY A 51 -1.97 16.91 -3.18
CA GLY A 51 -2.16 16.74 -1.73
C GLY A 51 -2.84 15.43 -1.33
N LYS A 52 -2.95 14.47 -2.26
CA LYS A 52 -3.61 13.17 -2.07
C LYS A 52 -2.68 12.05 -2.53
N VAL A 53 -2.93 10.86 -2.00
CA VAL A 53 -2.24 9.64 -2.36
C VAL A 53 -3.24 8.68 -2.96
N ILE A 54 -2.95 8.20 -4.16
CA ILE A 54 -3.64 7.08 -4.78
C ILE A 54 -2.87 5.83 -4.34
N LEU A 55 -3.52 4.96 -3.59
CA LEU A 55 -2.99 3.69 -3.08
C LEU A 55 -3.72 2.55 -3.80
N MET A 56 -2.94 1.68 -4.46
CA MET A 56 -3.43 0.47 -5.10
C MET A 56 -2.78 -0.73 -4.42
N ASP A 57 -3.56 -1.53 -3.71
CA ASP A 57 -3.04 -2.75 -3.07
C ASP A 57 -3.11 -3.99 -3.97
N GLU A 58 -2.37 -5.03 -3.58
CA GLU A 58 -2.26 -6.28 -4.32
C GLU A 58 -3.53 -7.13 -4.30
N ASP A 59 -4.52 -6.80 -3.46
CA ASP A 59 -5.82 -7.48 -3.37
C ASP A 59 -6.90 -6.81 -4.24
N GLY A 60 -6.59 -5.70 -4.90
CA GLY A 60 -7.49 -5.00 -5.80
C GLY A 60 -8.21 -3.78 -5.20
N ASP A 61 -7.85 -3.35 -3.99
CA ASP A 61 -8.37 -2.12 -3.40
C ASP A 61 -7.64 -0.89 -3.95
N LEU A 62 -8.41 0.00 -4.57
CA LEU A 62 -7.97 1.33 -4.99
C LEU A 62 -8.53 2.36 -4.01
N ALA A 63 -7.64 3.03 -3.29
CA ALA A 63 -8.00 4.08 -2.34
C ALA A 63 -7.38 5.42 -2.72
N LEU A 64 -8.16 6.48 -2.54
CA LEU A 64 -7.68 7.85 -2.52
C LEU A 64 -7.58 8.28 -1.05
N THR A 65 -6.39 8.64 -0.60
CA THR A 65 -6.12 8.96 0.79
C THR A 65 -5.40 10.30 0.94
N ARG A 66 -5.45 10.86 2.14
CA ARG A 66 -4.56 11.93 2.58
C ARG A 66 -3.66 11.35 3.66
N MET A 67 -2.36 11.55 3.52
CA MET A 67 -1.36 11.10 4.49
C MET A 67 -0.75 12.32 5.17
N THR A 68 -0.76 12.32 6.50
CA THR A 68 -0.15 13.35 7.33
C THR A 68 0.67 12.68 8.44
N PRO A 69 1.47 13.44 9.20
CA PRO A 69 2.19 12.90 10.36
C PRO A 69 1.27 12.35 11.45
N ASP A 70 0.03 12.81 11.51
CA ASP A 70 -0.96 12.39 12.51
C ASP A 70 -1.72 11.12 12.11
N GLY A 71 -1.73 10.77 10.82
CA GLY A 71 -2.40 9.57 10.34
C GLY A 71 -2.73 9.57 8.85
N MET A 72 -3.48 8.54 8.45
CA MET A 72 -4.05 8.42 7.13
C MET A 72 -5.56 8.64 7.17
N THR A 73 -6.08 9.44 6.26
CA THR A 73 -7.53 9.61 6.04
C THR A 73 -7.91 9.06 4.67
N VAL A 74 -8.84 8.11 4.61
CA VAL A 74 -9.38 7.60 3.35
C VAL A 74 -10.47 8.56 2.85
N LEU A 75 -10.26 9.16 1.68
CA LEU A 75 -11.20 10.08 1.03
C LEU A 75 -12.19 9.33 0.13
N GLY A 76 -11.77 8.19 -0.42
CA GLY A 76 -12.61 7.29 -1.19
C GLY A 76 -11.92 5.95 -1.37
N ARG A 77 -12.69 4.87 -1.44
CA ARG A 77 -12.18 3.51 -1.65
C ARG A 77 -13.10 2.79 -2.61
N LYS A 78 -12.52 2.12 -3.61
CA LYS A 78 -13.25 1.31 -4.57
C LYS A 78 -12.48 0.04 -4.87
N TYR A 79 -13.20 -1.04 -5.04
CA TYR A 79 -12.64 -2.29 -5.53
C TYR A 79 -12.53 -2.27 -7.05
N TYR A 80 -11.35 -2.56 -7.58
CA TYR A 80 -11.11 -2.50 -9.03
C TYR A 80 -10.81 -3.86 -9.65
N PHE A 81 -10.13 -4.77 -8.94
CA PHE A 81 -9.80 -6.09 -9.47
C PHE A 81 -10.23 -7.19 -8.50
N SER A 82 -10.99 -8.16 -9.00
CA SER A 82 -11.38 -9.39 -8.27
C SER A 82 -10.32 -10.48 -8.21
N VAL A 83 -9.13 -10.23 -8.77
CA VAL A 83 -8.12 -11.25 -9.04
C VAL A 83 -6.71 -10.70 -8.82
N ASN A 84 -5.90 -11.46 -8.08
CA ASN A 84 -4.49 -11.18 -7.89
C ASN A 84 -3.69 -11.99 -8.91
N PHE A 85 -2.80 -11.34 -9.67
CA PHE A 85 -1.92 -12.01 -10.62
C PHE A 85 -0.52 -12.15 -10.00
N LEU A 86 -0.24 -13.34 -9.46
CA LEU A 86 1.09 -13.69 -8.98
C LEU A 86 1.84 -14.46 -10.07
N VAL A 87 3.05 -14.01 -10.39
CA VAL A 87 3.97 -14.75 -11.25
C VAL A 87 4.79 -15.69 -10.38
N CYS A 88 4.56 -17.00 -10.49
CA CYS A 88 5.41 -18.02 -9.88
C CYS A 88 6.68 -18.20 -10.73
N PRO A 89 7.90 -17.92 -10.21
CA PRO A 89 9.07 -17.80 -11.07
C PRO A 89 9.64 -19.11 -11.66
N ASN A 90 9.07 -20.30 -11.48
CA ASN A 90 9.76 -21.54 -11.86
C ASN A 90 8.93 -22.74 -12.33
N THR A 91 7.63 -22.59 -12.61
CA THR A 91 6.83 -23.68 -13.20
C THR A 91 5.94 -23.10 -14.28
N GLY A 92 6.16 -23.56 -15.53
CA GLY A 92 5.46 -23.06 -16.71
C GLY A 92 3.96 -22.91 -16.50
N TRP A 93 3.49 -21.69 -16.74
CA TRP A 93 2.10 -21.30 -17.03
C TRP A 93 1.02 -21.92 -16.15
N TYR A 94 0.86 -21.39 -14.94
CA TYR A 94 -0.44 -21.41 -14.26
C TYR A 94 -0.66 -20.06 -13.55
N TYR A 95 -1.70 -19.34 -13.96
CA TYR A 95 -2.22 -18.19 -13.22
C TYR A 95 -2.98 -18.71 -12.01
N ALA A 96 -2.47 -18.47 -10.80
CA ALA A 96 -3.22 -18.77 -9.59
C ALA A 96 -4.19 -17.62 -9.32
N VAL A 97 -5.48 -17.83 -9.60
CA VAL A 97 -6.54 -16.93 -9.16
C VAL A 97 -6.85 -17.27 -7.71
N ARG A 98 -6.57 -16.33 -6.79
CA ARG A 98 -7.05 -16.43 -5.40
C ARG A 98 -8.27 -15.52 -5.25
N PRO A 99 -9.50 -16.07 -5.14
CA PRO A 99 -10.66 -15.28 -4.74
C PRO A 99 -10.49 -14.83 -3.28
N ARG A 100 -10.99 -13.63 -2.92
CA ARG A 100 -11.18 -13.28 -1.51
C ARG A 100 -12.30 -14.15 -0.91
N PRO A 101 -12.22 -14.52 0.39
CA PRO A 101 -13.36 -15.04 1.15
C PRO A 101 -14.45 -13.98 1.32
#